data_AF-A0A4Q4RMR1-F1
#
_entry.id   AF-A0A4Q4RMR1-F1
#
_cell.length_a   1.000
_cell.length_b   1.000
_cell.length_c   1.000
_cell.angle_alpha   90.00
_cell.angle_beta   90.00
_cell.angle_gamma   90.00
#
_symmetry.space_group_name_H-M   'P 1'
#
loop_
_entity.id
_entity.type
_entity.pdbx_description
1 polymer ?
#
loop_
_entity_poly.entity_id
_entity_poly.type
_entity_poly.pdbx_seq_one_letter_code
_entity_poly.pdbx_strand_id
1 'polypeptide(L)'
;MPAKRKVSEPVPRDEPKKRVTRSSAKTSTAPTHDLPDYSPKAGTKTSKKSSAPEHKEPSPTNATPEVDEVPAEYGSPAPQITTNRTITHDLVKKPIQCHQYTPSSSNPSPTLIFTHGAGGTLSADAVVNFCTGFSKYFPVLAFQGSMNLKARTKGFHACIEEVYYSQETAQNRKPKEQNRKKRMLLGGRSMGARAAVIAASEHLAEKDHEQEETIIQLILVSYPLQGPKDDLRDQILLDLPESISVLFIIGDKDAMCPLDLLNETRSKMVAKSQVVVVRDADHGMNIKPASATKEVGESTGRVAAWWVEGDLKADVQYIGKQEE
;
A
#
# COMPACT_ATOMS: atom_id res chain seq x y z
N MET A 1 -62.53 28.12 28.88
CA MET A 1 -62.37 28.69 30.24
C MET A 1 -63.58 28.26 31.05
N PRO A 2 -63.50 27.91 32.36
CA PRO A 2 -62.38 27.90 33.33
C PRO A 2 -62.30 26.52 34.06
N ALA A 3 -61.54 26.19 35.12
CA ALA A 3 -60.54 26.84 35.97
C ALA A 3 -59.65 25.75 36.63
N LYS A 4 -58.42 26.14 36.97
CA LYS A 4 -57.35 25.38 37.65
C LYS A 4 -57.65 25.09 39.13
N ARG A 5 -57.00 24.07 39.71
CA ARG A 5 -56.36 24.17 41.04
C ARG A 5 -55.13 23.26 41.20
N LYS A 6 -54.16 23.79 41.96
CA LYS A 6 -52.73 23.48 42.13
C LYS A 6 -52.46 22.40 43.21
N VAL A 7 -51.51 21.50 42.97
CA VAL A 7 -50.14 21.33 43.58
C VAL A 7 -50.06 20.69 44.97
N SER A 8 -49.29 19.60 45.06
CA SER A 8 -48.30 19.37 46.13
C SER A 8 -47.24 18.33 45.71
N GLU A 9 -45.97 18.66 45.96
CA GLU A 9 -44.76 17.81 46.01
C GLU A 9 -44.05 18.17 47.36
N PRO A 10 -43.01 17.49 47.87
CA PRO A 10 -42.24 16.32 47.37
C PRO A 10 -41.92 15.26 48.47
N VAL A 11 -41.09 14.24 48.17
CA VAL A 11 -39.91 13.74 48.97
C VAL A 11 -39.29 12.50 48.27
N PRO A 12 -37.94 12.35 48.20
CA PRO A 12 -37.24 11.36 47.36
C PRO A 12 -36.85 10.08 48.11
N ARG A 13 -36.43 9.02 47.38
CA ARG A 13 -35.76 7.83 47.95
C ARG A 13 -34.53 7.39 47.16
N ASP A 14 -33.59 6.86 47.93
CA ASP A 14 -32.14 6.70 47.75
C ASP A 14 -31.63 5.71 46.68
N GLU A 15 -30.40 6.01 46.21
CA GLU A 15 -29.48 5.10 45.50
C GLU A 15 -28.85 4.04 46.44
N PRO A 16 -28.28 2.95 45.86
CA PRO A 16 -26.98 2.51 46.35
C PRO A 16 -25.95 2.15 45.26
N LYS A 17 -24.87 2.96 45.26
CA LYS A 17 -23.43 2.65 45.34
C LYS A 17 -22.76 1.58 44.45
N LYS A 18 -21.78 2.11 43.68
CA LYS A 18 -20.60 1.49 43.06
C LYS A 18 -19.92 0.37 43.87
N ARG A 19 -19.45 -0.66 43.15
CA ARG A 19 -18.40 -1.58 43.61
C ARG A 19 -17.19 -1.51 42.68
N VAL A 20 -16.06 -1.08 43.24
CA VAL A 20 -14.69 -1.22 42.73
C VAL A 20 -13.96 -2.16 43.69
N THR A 21 -13.12 -3.05 43.16
CA THR A 21 -11.91 -3.67 43.78
C THR A 21 -11.53 -4.88 42.92
N ARG A 22 -10.29 -5.38 42.85
CA ARG A 22 -8.90 -4.88 42.95
C ARG A 22 -8.05 -6.09 42.55
N SER A 23 -6.94 -5.86 41.86
CA SER A 23 -5.94 -6.84 41.43
C SER A 23 -5.29 -7.63 42.59
N SER A 24 -4.86 -8.87 42.33
CA SER A 24 -3.85 -9.58 43.12
C SER A 24 -3.03 -10.54 42.25
N ALA A 25 -1.71 -10.37 42.27
CA ALA A 25 -0.71 -11.34 41.83
C ALA A 25 -0.03 -11.94 43.07
N LYS A 26 0.31 -13.25 43.06
CA LYS A 26 1.59 -13.83 43.54
C LYS A 26 1.57 -15.38 43.56
N THR A 27 2.56 -15.95 42.85
CA THR A 27 3.47 -17.07 43.22
C THR A 27 3.16 -17.94 44.45
N SER A 28 3.21 -19.29 44.31
CA SER A 28 4.40 -20.14 44.53
C SER A 28 4.07 -21.64 44.75
N THR A 29 4.98 -22.48 44.23
CA THR A 29 5.45 -23.82 44.72
C THR A 29 4.59 -25.09 44.64
N ALA A 30 5.25 -26.13 44.13
CA ALA A 30 4.85 -27.53 43.93
C ALA A 30 4.76 -28.36 45.24
N PRO A 31 4.23 -29.60 45.16
CA PRO A 31 5.12 -30.77 45.25
C PRO A 31 4.75 -31.95 44.30
N THR A 32 5.56 -33.00 44.42
CA THR A 32 5.99 -34.11 43.55
C THR A 32 5.19 -35.44 43.55
N HIS A 33 5.56 -36.34 42.61
CA HIS A 33 5.33 -37.81 42.49
C HIS A 33 3.95 -38.26 41.92
N ASP A 34 3.78 -39.17 40.96
CA ASP A 34 4.53 -40.37 40.48
C ASP A 34 4.27 -40.72 38.99
N LEU A 35 5.19 -41.50 38.39
CA LEU A 35 5.10 -42.21 37.08
C LEU A 35 4.48 -43.63 37.26
N PRO A 36 4.07 -44.32 36.17
CA PRO A 36 4.96 -45.24 35.41
C PRO A 36 4.79 -45.12 33.88
N ASP A 37 5.86 -45.03 33.09
CA ASP A 37 6.66 -46.13 32.50
C ASP A 37 5.97 -46.89 31.34
N TYR A 38 6.40 -46.59 30.10
CA TYR A 38 6.63 -47.60 29.05
C TYR A 38 7.39 -46.98 27.86
N SER A 39 8.62 -47.43 27.65
CA SER A 39 9.27 -47.58 26.34
C SER A 39 9.69 -49.05 26.26
N PRO A 40 9.95 -49.65 25.07
CA PRO A 40 11.34 -49.57 24.61
C PRO A 40 11.63 -49.79 23.09
N LYS A 41 12.87 -49.42 22.74
CA LYS A 41 13.82 -49.97 21.74
C LYS A 41 13.90 -49.36 20.34
N ALA A 42 14.94 -48.53 20.20
CA ALA A 42 15.77 -48.41 19.02
C ALA A 42 16.57 -49.71 18.74
N GLY A 43 16.78 -50.00 17.45
CA GLY A 43 17.65 -51.07 16.97
C GLY A 43 18.49 -50.59 15.79
N THR A 44 19.81 -50.59 15.99
CA THR A 44 20.87 -50.23 15.06
C THR A 44 21.10 -51.33 14.01
N LYS A 45 21.26 -51.00 12.72
CA LYS A 45 22.00 -51.84 11.75
C LYS A 45 22.73 -51.01 10.68
N THR A 46 23.98 -51.39 10.48
CA THR A 46 24.97 -50.91 9.51
C THR A 46 24.99 -51.75 8.22
N SER A 47 25.68 -51.21 7.19
CA SER A 47 26.10 -51.82 5.90
C SER A 47 25.06 -51.75 4.76
N LYS A 48 25.36 -51.45 3.49
CA LYS A 48 26.53 -51.74 2.63
C LYS A 48 26.60 -50.79 1.41
N LYS A 49 27.81 -50.62 0.88
CA LYS A 49 28.19 -50.04 -0.43
C LYS A 49 27.56 -50.78 -1.62
N SER A 50 27.26 -50.05 -2.69
CA SER A 50 27.36 -50.49 -4.09
C SER A 50 27.74 -49.30 -4.98
N SER A 51 28.38 -49.61 -6.11
CA SER A 51 29.30 -48.76 -6.88
C SER A 51 28.89 -48.63 -8.35
N ALA A 52 29.06 -47.42 -8.91
CA ALA A 52 29.40 -47.07 -10.31
C ALA A 52 28.35 -47.37 -11.42
N PRO A 53 28.34 -46.65 -12.58
CA PRO A 53 29.47 -45.93 -13.19
C PRO A 53 29.27 -44.46 -13.61
N GLU A 54 30.43 -43.82 -13.77
CA GLU A 54 30.68 -42.49 -14.35
C GLU A 54 30.26 -42.41 -15.82
N HIS A 55 29.65 -41.27 -16.18
CA HIS A 55 29.71 -40.74 -17.53
C HIS A 55 30.36 -39.35 -17.48
N LYS A 56 31.42 -39.19 -18.28
CA LYS A 56 32.17 -37.94 -18.49
C LYS A 56 31.51 -37.07 -19.57
N GLU A 57 31.82 -35.78 -19.45
CA GLU A 57 31.72 -34.66 -20.41
C GLU A 57 30.46 -33.78 -20.34
N PRO A 58 30.56 -32.48 -20.70
CA PRO A 58 31.64 -31.53 -20.45
C PRO A 58 31.11 -30.23 -19.81
N SER A 59 32.00 -29.44 -19.21
CA SER A 59 31.71 -28.10 -18.69
C SER A 59 31.23 -27.14 -19.80
N PRO A 60 30.21 -26.31 -19.53
CA PRO A 60 30.06 -25.03 -20.18
C PRO A 60 30.33 -23.91 -19.17
N THR A 61 31.43 -23.23 -19.40
CA THR A 61 31.59 -21.77 -19.38
C THR A 61 30.67 -20.97 -18.45
N ASN A 62 31.29 -20.36 -17.42
CA ASN A 62 30.76 -19.21 -16.69
C ASN A 62 30.21 -18.17 -17.67
N ALA A 63 28.89 -18.05 -17.72
CA ALA A 63 28.19 -16.90 -18.24
C ALA A 63 27.46 -16.26 -17.05
N THR A 64 28.10 -15.25 -16.48
CA THR A 64 27.50 -14.27 -15.58
C THR A 64 26.25 -13.71 -16.26
N PRO A 65 25.07 -13.69 -15.62
CA PRO A 65 23.99 -12.85 -16.12
C PRO A 65 24.42 -11.39 -15.94
N GLU A 66 24.46 -10.64 -17.04
CA GLU A 66 24.63 -9.20 -17.04
C GLU A 66 23.63 -8.58 -16.07
N VAL A 67 24.18 -7.91 -15.06
CA VAL A 67 23.43 -7.05 -14.17
C VAL A 67 23.16 -5.80 -14.98
N ASP A 68 21.91 -5.57 -15.38
CA ASP A 68 21.51 -4.28 -15.95
C ASP A 68 21.69 -3.20 -14.87
N GLU A 69 22.88 -2.59 -14.87
CA GLU A 69 23.17 -1.38 -14.13
C GLU A 69 22.25 -0.26 -14.64
N VAL A 70 21.39 0.21 -13.76
CA VAL A 70 20.59 1.41 -13.98
C VAL A 70 21.56 2.59 -14.16
N PRO A 71 21.43 3.42 -15.23
CA PRO A 71 22.41 4.47 -15.48
C PRO A 71 22.48 5.44 -14.31
N ALA A 72 23.68 5.57 -13.75
CA ALA A 72 24.03 6.63 -12.83
C ALA A 72 24.14 7.97 -13.60
N GLU A 73 23.68 9.03 -12.94
CA GLU A 73 23.73 10.45 -13.32
C GLU A 73 22.67 10.98 -14.29
N TYR A 74 21.72 11.74 -13.74
CA TYR A 74 21.38 13.07 -14.25
C TYR A 74 20.99 13.97 -13.07
N GLY A 75 21.84 14.98 -12.80
CA GLY A 75 21.60 16.24 -12.07
C GLY A 75 20.83 16.20 -10.76
N SER A 76 21.36 16.81 -9.69
CA SER A 76 20.56 17.17 -8.51
C SER A 76 19.29 17.91 -8.96
N PRO A 77 18.08 17.32 -8.85
CA PRO A 77 16.90 18.01 -9.28
C PRO A 77 16.65 19.18 -8.32
N ALA A 78 16.27 20.31 -8.90
CA ALA A 78 15.89 21.54 -8.19
C ALA A 78 14.92 21.26 -7.02
N PRO A 79 14.89 22.12 -5.99
CA PRO A 79 14.07 21.87 -4.80
C PRO A 79 12.60 21.68 -5.16
N GLN A 80 12.04 20.58 -4.66
CA GLN A 80 10.62 20.27 -4.77
C GLN A 80 9.82 21.21 -3.88
N ILE A 81 8.71 21.73 -4.42
CA ILE A 81 7.81 22.57 -3.65
C ILE A 81 6.72 21.67 -3.07
N THR A 82 6.80 21.45 -1.76
CA THR A 82 5.72 20.85 -0.98
C THR A 82 4.85 21.95 -0.41
N THR A 83 3.58 21.98 -0.80
CA THR A 83 2.59 22.94 -0.26
C THR A 83 1.48 22.20 0.48
N ASN A 84 0.97 22.83 1.53
CA ASN A 84 -0.20 22.33 2.24
C ASN A 84 -1.46 22.85 1.55
N ARG A 85 -2.42 21.96 1.33
CA ARG A 85 -3.73 22.27 0.74
C ARG A 85 -4.82 21.62 1.57
N THR A 86 -5.99 22.25 1.62
CA THR A 86 -7.19 21.65 2.22
C THR A 86 -8.25 21.47 1.13
N ILE A 87 -8.90 20.30 1.12
CA ILE A 87 -10.04 20.00 0.25
C ILE A 87 -11.29 19.88 1.12
N THR A 88 -12.32 20.64 0.77
CA THR A 88 -13.65 20.55 1.38
C THR A 88 -14.58 19.92 0.35
N HIS A 89 -15.29 18.86 0.72
CA HIS A 89 -16.12 18.10 -0.22
C HIS A 89 -17.30 17.45 0.52
N ASP A 90 -18.46 17.40 -0.12
CA ASP A 90 -19.71 16.92 0.52
C ASP A 90 -19.65 15.42 0.90
N LEU A 91 -18.81 14.65 0.22
CA LEU A 91 -18.57 13.23 0.52
C LEU A 91 -17.87 13.01 1.88
N VAL A 92 -17.22 14.03 2.44
CA VAL A 92 -16.47 13.95 3.70
C VAL A 92 -16.94 14.96 4.72
N LYS A 93 -17.07 14.53 5.98
CA LYS A 93 -17.58 15.40 7.06
C LYS A 93 -16.61 16.49 7.51
N LYS A 94 -15.32 16.29 7.27
CA LYS A 94 -14.24 17.17 7.71
C LYS A 94 -13.36 17.50 6.51
N PRO A 95 -12.82 18.73 6.44
CA PRO A 95 -11.88 19.08 5.39
C PRO A 95 -10.66 18.14 5.40
N ILE A 96 -10.24 17.71 4.21
CA ILE A 96 -9.13 16.78 3.99
C ILE A 96 -7.84 17.60 3.92
N GLN A 97 -6.92 17.34 4.83
CA GLN A 97 -5.58 17.92 4.79
C GLN A 97 -4.75 17.18 3.74
N CYS A 98 -4.06 17.93 2.88
CA CYS A 98 -3.26 17.38 1.80
C CYS A 98 -1.88 18.06 1.75
N HIS A 99 -0.87 17.29 1.36
CA HIS A 99 0.43 17.79 0.91
C HIS A 99 0.49 17.63 -0.61
N GLN A 100 0.73 18.73 -1.32
CA GLN A 100 0.92 18.74 -2.75
C GLN A 100 2.42 18.84 -3.06
N TYR A 101 2.95 17.82 -3.72
CA TYR A 101 4.33 17.77 -4.20
C TYR A 101 4.32 18.10 -5.68
N THR A 102 5.00 19.17 -6.07
CA THR A 102 5.04 19.63 -7.46
C THR A 102 6.45 19.48 -8.03
N PRO A 103 6.63 18.87 -9.23
CA PRO A 103 7.93 18.82 -9.88
C PRO A 103 8.38 20.22 -10.26
N SER A 104 9.70 20.45 -10.30
CA SER A 104 10.25 21.76 -10.71
C SER A 104 10.13 22.02 -12.22
N SER A 105 9.79 21.00 -13.03
CA SER A 105 9.61 21.10 -14.48
C SER A 105 8.13 21.33 -14.86
N SER A 106 7.90 21.86 -16.06
CA SER A 106 6.59 22.37 -16.53
C SER A 106 5.54 21.30 -16.91
N ASN A 107 5.76 20.03 -16.58
CA ASN A 107 4.85 18.94 -16.95
C ASN A 107 4.32 18.29 -15.68
N PRO A 108 3.03 18.43 -15.33
CA PRO A 108 2.57 17.62 -14.21
C PRO A 108 1.19 17.03 -14.47
N SER A 109 1.01 16.35 -15.61
CA SER A 109 -0.15 15.48 -15.78
C SER A 109 0.30 14.08 -16.23
N PRO A 110 -0.30 13.02 -15.68
CA PRO A 110 -1.34 13.01 -14.64
C PRO A 110 -0.81 13.22 -13.21
N THR A 111 -1.70 13.55 -12.26
CA THR A 111 -1.37 13.73 -10.82
C THR A 111 -1.68 12.47 -10.03
N LEU A 112 -0.71 11.98 -9.26
CA LEU A 112 -0.92 10.87 -8.34
C LEU A 112 -1.70 11.31 -7.10
N ILE A 113 -2.88 10.74 -6.88
CA ILE A 113 -3.58 10.84 -5.59
C ILE A 113 -3.08 9.72 -4.70
N PHE A 114 -2.47 10.07 -3.56
CA PHE A 114 -1.82 9.11 -2.67
C PHE A 114 -2.30 9.24 -1.22
N THR A 115 -2.33 8.15 -0.45
CA THR A 115 -2.55 8.24 1.01
C THR A 115 -1.73 7.22 1.81
N HIS A 116 -1.47 7.58 3.07
CA HIS A 116 -0.68 6.81 4.03
C HIS A 116 -1.39 5.52 4.51
N GLY A 117 -0.71 4.71 5.32
CA GLY A 117 -1.25 3.47 5.91
C GLY A 117 -2.19 3.67 7.11
N ALA A 118 -2.56 2.56 7.77
CA ALA A 118 -3.30 2.62 9.03
C ALA A 118 -2.41 3.25 10.12
N GLY A 119 -2.99 4.15 10.92
CA GLY A 119 -2.36 4.85 12.04
C GLY A 119 -1.37 5.95 11.65
N GLY A 120 -1.04 6.05 10.36
CA GLY A 120 -0.04 6.98 9.85
C GLY A 120 -0.56 8.39 9.63
N THR A 121 0.36 9.23 9.19
CA THR A 121 0.13 10.63 8.78
C THR A 121 0.84 10.89 7.47
N LEU A 122 0.65 12.08 6.91
CA LEU A 122 1.42 12.57 5.77
C LEU A 122 2.92 12.81 6.06
N SER A 123 3.32 12.76 7.34
CA SER A 123 4.71 12.92 7.76
C SER A 123 5.43 11.60 8.02
N ALA A 124 4.81 10.45 7.75
CA ALA A 124 5.49 9.17 7.87
C ALA A 124 6.59 9.04 6.82
N ASP A 125 7.80 8.63 7.22
CA ASP A 125 8.99 8.57 6.34
C ASP A 125 8.73 7.83 5.04
N ALA A 126 8.08 6.66 5.09
CA ALA A 126 7.74 5.89 3.89
C ALA A 126 6.86 6.68 2.90
N VAL A 127 5.96 7.54 3.40
CA VAL A 127 5.09 8.39 2.56
C VAL A 127 5.90 9.55 1.99
N VAL A 128 6.66 10.24 2.84
CA VAL A 128 7.49 11.38 2.43
C VAL A 128 8.51 10.95 1.39
N ASN A 129 9.29 9.90 1.67
CA ASN A 129 10.33 9.40 0.78
C ASN A 129 9.74 8.97 -0.58
N PHE A 130 8.65 8.19 -0.58
CA PHE A 130 7.99 7.79 -1.83
C PHE A 130 7.50 9.01 -2.62
N CYS A 131 6.79 9.94 -1.96
CA CYS A 131 6.27 11.13 -2.63
C CYS A 131 7.41 11.97 -3.20
N THR A 132 8.45 12.26 -2.41
CA THR A 132 9.64 12.99 -2.85
C THR A 132 10.32 12.34 -4.05
N GLY A 133 10.43 11.01 -4.06
CA GLY A 133 10.96 10.28 -5.22
C GLY A 133 10.11 10.47 -6.47
N PHE A 134 8.80 10.25 -6.35
CA PHE A 134 7.84 10.32 -7.45
C PHE A 134 7.71 11.75 -8.02
N SER A 135 7.71 12.77 -7.15
CA SER A 135 7.58 14.18 -7.54
C SER A 135 8.79 14.81 -8.21
N LYS A 136 9.83 14.03 -8.48
CA LYS A 136 10.86 14.44 -9.44
C LYS A 136 10.31 14.45 -10.88
N TYR A 137 9.25 13.70 -11.15
CA TYR A 137 8.70 13.48 -12.49
C TYR A 137 7.22 13.89 -12.61
N PHE A 138 6.38 13.54 -11.63
CA PHE A 138 4.93 13.79 -11.67
C PHE A 138 4.42 14.34 -10.34
N PRO A 139 3.41 15.21 -10.34
CA PRO A 139 2.91 15.77 -9.09
C PRO A 139 2.20 14.70 -8.26
N VAL A 140 2.23 14.89 -6.94
CA VAL A 140 1.51 14.05 -5.98
C VAL A 140 0.59 14.92 -5.14
N LEU A 141 -0.68 14.55 -5.06
CA LEU A 141 -1.61 15.02 -4.04
C LEU A 141 -1.72 13.93 -2.96
N ALA A 142 -0.92 14.05 -1.90
CA ALA A 142 -0.98 13.13 -0.77
C ALA A 142 -2.00 13.64 0.25
N PHE A 143 -3.02 12.86 0.59
CA PHE A 143 -4.07 13.28 1.52
C PHE A 143 -4.10 12.50 2.83
N GLN A 144 -4.46 13.18 3.92
CA GLN A 144 -4.60 12.62 5.25
C GLN A 144 -5.85 11.73 5.30
N GLY A 145 -5.64 10.41 5.30
CA GLY A 145 -6.69 9.40 5.27
C GLY A 145 -7.28 9.08 6.64
N SER A 146 -8.57 8.75 6.66
CA SER A 146 -9.25 8.23 7.86
C SER A 146 -8.73 6.84 8.26
N MET A 147 -8.82 6.49 9.54
CA MET A 147 -8.59 5.12 10.04
C MET A 147 -9.66 4.12 9.61
N ASN A 148 -10.80 4.61 9.15
CA ASN A 148 -11.88 3.79 8.63
C ASN A 148 -11.72 3.65 7.11
N LEU A 149 -11.62 2.41 6.59
CA LEU A 149 -11.38 2.13 5.18
C LEU A 149 -12.44 2.74 4.25
N LYS A 150 -13.73 2.66 4.61
CA LYS A 150 -14.82 3.24 3.82
C LYS A 150 -14.74 4.77 3.78
N ALA A 151 -14.48 5.41 4.92
CA ALA A 151 -14.28 6.86 4.98
C ALA A 151 -13.02 7.31 4.24
N ARG A 152 -11.95 6.50 4.24
CA ARG A 152 -10.73 6.73 3.47
C ARG A 152 -10.98 6.66 1.96
N THR A 153 -11.79 5.68 1.53
CA THR A 153 -12.23 5.54 0.12
C THR A 153 -13.03 6.76 -0.32
N LYS A 154 -13.95 7.28 0.51
CA LYS A 154 -14.63 8.56 0.24
C LYS A 154 -13.66 9.75 0.12
N GLY A 155 -12.55 9.72 0.85
CA GLY A 155 -11.48 10.70 0.73
C GLY A 155 -10.79 10.65 -0.65
N PHE A 156 -10.59 9.46 -1.22
CA PHE A 156 -10.13 9.32 -2.60
C PHE A 156 -11.13 9.94 -3.59
N HIS A 157 -12.42 9.62 -3.48
CA HIS A 157 -13.44 10.17 -4.38
C HIS A 157 -13.46 11.70 -4.36
N ALA A 158 -13.43 12.31 -3.18
CA ALA A 158 -13.31 13.76 -3.04
C ALA A 158 -12.05 14.33 -3.71
N CYS A 159 -10.90 13.65 -3.58
CA CYS A 159 -9.67 14.07 -4.24
C CYS A 159 -9.72 13.85 -5.76
N ILE A 160 -10.39 12.80 -6.23
CA ILE A 160 -10.58 12.51 -7.67
C ILE A 160 -11.39 13.64 -8.30
N GLU A 161 -12.50 14.04 -7.68
CA GLU A 161 -13.32 15.17 -8.14
C GLU A 161 -12.53 16.47 -8.21
N GLU A 162 -11.77 16.76 -7.16
CA GLU A 162 -10.95 17.96 -7.11
C GLU A 162 -9.80 17.96 -8.14
N VAL A 163 -9.15 16.83 -8.41
CA VAL A 163 -7.98 16.78 -9.31
C VAL A 163 -8.37 16.64 -10.77
N TYR A 164 -9.38 15.83 -11.07
CA TYR A 164 -9.70 15.40 -12.44
C TYR A 164 -10.97 16.02 -13.02
N TYR A 165 -11.89 16.57 -12.21
CA TYR A 165 -13.13 17.17 -12.69
C TYR A 165 -13.22 18.69 -12.45
N SER A 166 -12.61 19.23 -11.39
CA SER A 166 -12.53 20.69 -11.20
C SER A 166 -11.76 21.41 -12.34
N GLN A 167 -10.83 20.70 -13.00
CA GLN A 167 -10.10 21.21 -14.16
C GLN A 167 -10.95 21.26 -15.44
N GLU A 168 -12.08 20.55 -15.47
CA GLU A 168 -13.01 20.50 -16.62
C GLU A 168 -13.99 21.68 -16.59
N THR A 169 -14.28 22.23 -15.40
CA THR A 169 -15.12 23.43 -15.23
C THR A 169 -14.35 24.74 -15.42
N ALA A 170 -13.02 24.72 -15.44
CA ALA A 170 -12.20 25.94 -15.45
C ALA A 170 -11.76 26.45 -16.84
N GLN A 171 -11.78 25.66 -17.92
CA GLN A 171 -11.46 26.18 -19.26
C GLN A 171 -12.14 25.43 -20.40
N ASN A 172 -12.75 26.23 -21.30
CA ASN A 172 -12.92 25.96 -22.72
C ASN A 172 -11.66 25.30 -23.32
N ARG A 173 -11.54 23.97 -23.28
CA ARG A 173 -10.46 23.28 -24.00
C ARG A 173 -10.74 23.40 -25.50
N LYS A 174 -9.71 23.82 -26.24
CA LYS A 174 -9.75 23.87 -27.70
C LYS A 174 -10.10 22.48 -28.25
N PRO A 175 -10.91 22.35 -29.32
CA PRO A 175 -11.40 21.07 -29.85
C PRO A 175 -10.35 20.05 -30.32
N LYS A 176 -9.05 20.34 -30.21
CA LYS A 176 -7.96 19.51 -30.77
C LYS A 176 -7.41 18.44 -29.82
N GLU A 177 -7.88 18.35 -28.57
CA GLU A 177 -7.41 17.36 -27.57
C GLU A 177 -8.42 16.25 -27.27
N GLN A 178 -9.48 16.12 -28.06
CA GLN A 178 -10.62 15.20 -27.82
C GLN A 178 -10.30 13.70 -28.00
N ASN A 179 -9.03 13.31 -28.13
CA ASN A 179 -8.63 11.92 -28.42
C ASN A 179 -7.52 11.35 -27.51
N ARG A 180 -7.17 12.01 -26.40
CA ARG A 180 -6.26 11.39 -25.40
C ARG A 180 -7.08 10.70 -24.32
N LYS A 181 -6.88 9.38 -24.17
CA LYS A 181 -7.35 8.59 -23.02
C LYS A 181 -6.99 9.31 -21.71
N LYS A 182 -7.97 9.57 -20.84
CA LYS A 182 -7.77 10.23 -19.55
C LYS A 182 -7.01 9.25 -18.65
N ARG A 183 -5.77 9.58 -18.27
CA ARG A 183 -4.97 8.77 -17.34
C ARG A 183 -5.26 9.23 -15.91
N MET A 184 -5.68 8.32 -15.06
CA MET A 184 -5.88 8.55 -13.63
C MET A 184 -4.86 7.75 -12.83
N LEU A 185 -4.14 8.42 -11.93
CA LEU A 185 -3.18 7.79 -11.03
C LEU A 185 -3.72 7.80 -9.60
N LEU A 186 -3.93 6.60 -9.03
CA LEU A 186 -4.30 6.43 -7.63
C LEU A 186 -3.28 5.51 -6.95
N GLY A 187 -3.00 5.75 -5.68
CA GLY A 187 -2.10 4.89 -4.95
C GLY A 187 -2.18 5.09 -3.46
N GLY A 188 -1.49 4.22 -2.73
CA GLY A 188 -1.37 4.40 -1.29
C GLY A 188 -0.48 3.35 -0.67
N ARG A 189 -0.24 3.52 0.63
CA ARG A 189 0.52 2.56 1.44
C ARG A 189 -0.39 1.70 2.31
N SER A 190 -0.20 0.39 2.35
CA SER A 190 -0.93 -0.54 3.24
C SER A 190 -2.46 -0.38 3.14
N MET A 191 -3.16 0.01 4.21
CA MET A 191 -4.60 0.32 4.17
C MET A 191 -4.95 1.40 3.13
N GLY A 192 -4.03 2.32 2.84
CA GLY A 192 -4.18 3.31 1.77
C GLY A 192 -4.18 2.68 0.38
N ALA A 193 -3.33 1.67 0.15
CA ALA A 193 -3.30 0.90 -1.10
C ALA A 193 -4.64 0.19 -1.33
N ARG A 194 -5.19 -0.46 -0.29
CA ARG A 194 -6.52 -1.09 -0.36
C ARG A 194 -7.62 -0.08 -0.69
N ALA A 195 -7.60 1.09 -0.06
CA ALA A 195 -8.57 2.14 -0.34
C ALA A 195 -8.47 2.66 -1.78
N ALA A 196 -7.27 2.74 -2.35
CA ALA A 196 -7.07 3.14 -3.74
C ALA A 196 -7.68 2.13 -4.73
N VAL A 197 -7.51 0.82 -4.47
CA VAL A 197 -8.12 -0.26 -5.27
C VAL A 197 -9.65 -0.16 -5.27
N ILE A 198 -10.24 0.02 -4.08
CA ILE A 198 -11.69 0.14 -3.93
C ILE A 198 -12.18 1.42 -4.64
N ALA A 199 -11.50 2.55 -4.44
CA ALA A 199 -11.89 3.80 -5.08
C ALA A 199 -11.83 3.71 -6.61
N ALA A 200 -10.81 3.07 -7.19
CA ALA A 200 -10.72 2.84 -8.62
C ALA A 200 -11.89 1.98 -9.15
N SER A 201 -12.23 0.93 -8.43
CA SER A 201 -13.32 0.01 -8.81
C SER A 201 -14.69 0.70 -8.74
N GLU A 202 -14.95 1.43 -7.65
CA GLU A 202 -16.17 2.24 -7.48
C GLU A 202 -16.26 3.32 -8.57
N HIS A 203 -15.14 3.98 -8.89
CA HIS A 203 -15.09 5.01 -9.94
C HIS A 203 -15.48 4.48 -11.33
N LEU A 204 -15.05 3.27 -11.68
CA LEU A 204 -15.43 2.64 -12.95
C LEU A 204 -16.89 2.18 -12.95
N ALA A 205 -17.38 1.68 -11.82
CA ALA A 205 -18.77 1.21 -11.71
C ALA A 205 -19.80 2.35 -11.78
N GLU A 206 -19.45 3.55 -11.31
CA GLU A 206 -20.33 4.73 -11.39
C GLU A 206 -20.41 5.33 -12.80
N LYS A 207 -19.41 5.07 -13.66
CA LYS A 207 -19.40 5.51 -15.06
C LYS A 207 -20.12 4.51 -15.97
N ASP A 208 -21.44 4.44 -15.82
CA ASP A 208 -22.31 3.85 -16.82
C ASP A 208 -22.29 4.72 -18.10
N HIS A 209 -21.63 4.23 -19.16
CA HIS A 209 -21.88 4.61 -20.57
C HIS A 209 -21.38 5.94 -21.16
N GLU A 210 -20.47 6.70 -20.53
CA GLU A 210 -19.84 7.84 -21.23
C GLU A 210 -18.50 7.47 -21.90
N GLN A 211 -18.41 7.79 -23.18
CA GLN A 211 -17.50 7.27 -24.23
C GLN A 211 -16.01 7.64 -24.06
N GLU A 212 -15.58 8.12 -22.90
CA GLU A 212 -14.17 8.42 -22.62
C GLU A 212 -13.45 7.24 -21.98
N GLU A 213 -12.58 6.60 -22.75
CA GLU A 213 -11.72 5.53 -22.28
C GLU A 213 -10.74 6.06 -21.21
N THR A 214 -11.10 5.86 -19.94
CA THR A 214 -10.26 6.21 -18.78
C THR A 214 -9.34 5.03 -18.48
N ILE A 215 -8.03 5.29 -18.46
CA ILE A 215 -7.02 4.31 -18.01
C ILE A 215 -6.67 4.66 -16.57
N ILE A 216 -6.85 3.71 -15.65
CA ILE A 216 -6.45 3.87 -14.25
C ILE A 216 -5.16 3.10 -14.01
N GLN A 217 -4.17 3.76 -13.41
CA GLN A 217 -2.94 3.12 -12.96
C GLN A 217 -2.89 3.19 -11.43
N LEU A 218 -2.80 2.01 -10.81
CA LEU A 218 -2.75 1.81 -9.36
C LEU A 218 -1.32 1.60 -8.88
N ILE A 219 -0.85 2.40 -7.92
CA ILE A 219 0.46 2.22 -7.27
C ILE A 219 0.25 1.79 -5.83
N LEU A 220 0.50 0.50 -5.56
CA LEU A 220 0.17 -0.18 -4.31
C LEU A 220 1.44 -0.46 -3.51
N VAL A 221 1.78 0.44 -2.58
CA VAL A 221 2.96 0.31 -1.72
C VAL A 221 2.60 -0.52 -0.48
N SER A 222 3.35 -1.57 -0.18
CA SER A 222 3.11 -2.46 0.96
C SER A 222 1.64 -2.94 1.02
N TYR A 223 1.08 -3.44 -0.09
CA TYR A 223 -0.31 -3.90 -0.10
C TYR A 223 -0.47 -5.05 0.92
N PRO A 224 -1.40 -4.97 1.90
CA PRO A 224 -1.50 -5.97 2.94
C PRO A 224 -2.39 -7.11 2.45
N LEU A 225 -1.85 -7.93 1.55
CA LEU A 225 -2.49 -9.06 0.89
C LEU A 225 -3.00 -10.08 1.91
N GLN A 226 -2.18 -10.42 2.89
CA GLN A 226 -2.52 -11.27 4.02
C GLN A 226 -2.84 -10.39 5.23
N GLY A 227 -4.06 -10.53 5.74
CA GLY A 227 -4.50 -9.80 6.92
C GLY A 227 -3.98 -10.41 8.23
N PRO A 228 -4.18 -9.71 9.37
CA PRO A 228 -3.71 -10.17 10.68
C PRO A 228 -4.32 -11.49 11.18
N LYS A 229 -5.39 -11.97 10.53
CA LYS A 229 -6.07 -13.23 10.83
C LYS A 229 -5.88 -14.25 9.70
N ASP A 230 -4.84 -14.07 8.89
CA ASP A 230 -4.57 -14.83 7.68
C ASP A 230 -5.71 -14.77 6.64
N ASP A 231 -6.54 -13.73 6.72
CA ASP A 231 -7.55 -13.41 5.71
C ASP A 231 -6.87 -12.91 4.44
N LEU A 232 -7.10 -13.60 3.32
CA LEU A 232 -6.61 -13.18 2.02
C LEU A 232 -7.47 -12.04 1.46
N ARG A 233 -6.82 -10.99 0.95
CA ARG A 233 -7.46 -9.77 0.42
C ARG A 233 -7.18 -9.61 -1.06
N ASP A 234 -7.22 -10.72 -1.79
CA ASP A 234 -6.95 -10.82 -3.22
C ASP A 234 -8.19 -10.52 -4.07
N GLN A 235 -9.41 -10.80 -3.59
CA GLN A 235 -10.62 -10.66 -4.41
C GLN A 235 -10.77 -9.26 -5.04
N ILE A 236 -10.51 -8.19 -4.28
CA ILE A 236 -10.59 -6.82 -4.81
C ILE A 236 -9.53 -6.51 -5.89
N LEU A 237 -8.47 -7.30 -5.98
CA LEU A 237 -7.46 -7.23 -7.04
C LEU A 237 -7.87 -8.09 -8.24
N LEU A 238 -8.45 -9.26 -7.99
CA LEU A 238 -8.95 -10.18 -9.03
C LEU A 238 -10.13 -9.58 -9.80
N ASP A 239 -10.94 -8.75 -9.14
CA ASP A 239 -12.08 -8.05 -9.73
C ASP A 239 -11.67 -6.85 -10.62
N LEU A 240 -10.39 -6.48 -10.68
CA LEU A 240 -9.93 -5.34 -11.48
C LEU A 240 -9.97 -5.66 -12.99
N PRO A 241 -10.61 -4.80 -13.81
CA PRO A 241 -10.70 -5.01 -15.25
C PRO A 241 -9.40 -4.64 -15.99
N GLU A 242 -9.31 -5.01 -17.28
CA GLU A 242 -8.14 -4.74 -18.14
C GLU A 242 -7.80 -3.24 -18.31
N SER A 243 -8.78 -2.35 -18.11
CA SER A 243 -8.58 -0.90 -18.14
C SER A 243 -7.78 -0.37 -16.95
N ILE A 244 -7.51 -1.21 -15.96
CA ILE A 244 -6.67 -0.93 -14.81
C ILE A 244 -5.32 -1.63 -14.97
N SER A 245 -4.23 -0.91 -14.68
CA SER A 245 -2.89 -1.47 -14.51
C SER A 245 -2.38 -1.26 -13.10
N VAL A 246 -1.65 -2.23 -12.55
CA VAL A 246 -1.23 -2.24 -11.14
C VAL A 246 0.27 -2.37 -10.98
N LEU A 247 0.90 -1.46 -10.25
CA LEU A 247 2.26 -1.59 -9.77
C LEU A 247 2.24 -1.93 -8.28
N PHE A 248 2.76 -3.10 -7.92
CA PHE A 248 3.02 -3.45 -6.54
C PHE A 248 4.44 -3.02 -6.16
N ILE A 249 4.61 -2.37 -5.01
CA ILE A 249 5.92 -2.06 -4.43
C ILE A 249 5.99 -2.73 -3.06
N ILE A 250 6.73 -3.83 -2.98
CA ILE A 250 6.66 -4.78 -1.87
C ILE A 250 8.05 -5.10 -1.35
N GLY A 251 8.20 -5.11 -0.04
CA GLY A 251 9.45 -5.53 0.59
C GLY A 251 9.56 -7.05 0.60
N ASP A 252 10.75 -7.60 0.35
CA ASP A 252 10.94 -9.06 0.40
C ASP A 252 10.85 -9.66 1.83
N LYS A 253 10.82 -8.80 2.86
CA LYS A 253 10.51 -9.16 4.27
C LYS A 253 9.11 -8.69 4.70
N ASP A 254 8.23 -8.33 3.76
CA ASP A 254 6.86 -7.93 4.09
C ASP A 254 5.99 -9.16 4.42
N ALA A 255 5.83 -9.42 5.72
CA ALA A 255 4.99 -10.51 6.22
C ALA A 255 3.49 -10.37 5.88
N MET A 256 3.01 -9.18 5.52
CA MET A 256 1.62 -9.00 5.08
C MET A 256 1.45 -9.17 3.57
N CYS A 257 2.54 -9.33 2.81
CA CYS A 257 2.50 -9.58 1.38
C CYS A 257 3.62 -10.55 0.95
N PRO A 258 3.56 -11.83 1.35
CA PRO A 258 4.53 -12.81 0.89
C PRO A 258 4.59 -12.85 -0.65
N LEU A 259 5.80 -12.75 -1.22
CA LEU A 259 5.99 -12.61 -2.66
C LEU A 259 5.42 -13.79 -3.46
N ASP A 260 5.50 -15.01 -2.93
CA ASP A 260 4.93 -16.21 -3.59
C ASP A 260 3.41 -16.10 -3.71
N LEU A 261 2.74 -15.65 -2.65
CA LEU A 261 1.29 -15.46 -2.61
C LEU A 261 0.85 -14.31 -3.51
N LEU A 262 1.64 -13.24 -3.57
CA LEU A 262 1.43 -12.15 -4.51
C LEU A 262 1.57 -12.62 -5.96
N ASN A 263 2.59 -13.41 -6.28
CA ASN A 263 2.79 -13.96 -7.61
C ASN A 263 1.63 -14.88 -8.02
N GLU A 264 1.13 -15.72 -7.09
CA GLU A 264 -0.06 -16.54 -7.32
C GLU A 264 -1.29 -15.65 -7.61
N THR A 265 -1.52 -14.61 -6.81
CA THR A 265 -2.62 -13.66 -7.02
C THR A 265 -2.52 -12.99 -8.38
N ARG A 266 -1.34 -12.45 -8.71
CA ARG A 266 -1.08 -11.75 -9.98
C ARG A 266 -1.32 -12.64 -11.19
N SER A 267 -0.99 -13.93 -11.11
CA SER A 267 -1.21 -14.87 -12.22
C SER A 267 -2.70 -15.08 -12.55
N LYS A 268 -3.60 -14.76 -11.61
CA LYS A 268 -5.05 -14.87 -11.74
C LYS A 268 -5.72 -13.53 -12.07
N MET A 269 -4.99 -12.41 -11.99
CA MET A 269 -5.54 -11.08 -12.27
C MET A 269 -5.76 -10.89 -13.77
N VAL A 270 -6.88 -10.25 -14.11
CA VAL A 270 -7.15 -9.76 -15.48
C VAL A 270 -6.42 -8.44 -15.72
N ALA A 271 -6.43 -7.54 -14.74
CA ALA A 271 -5.64 -6.31 -14.77
C ALA A 271 -4.14 -6.61 -14.90
N LYS A 272 -3.47 -5.92 -15.82
CA LYS A 272 -2.01 -6.03 -15.98
C LYS A 272 -1.33 -5.60 -14.68
N SER A 273 -0.35 -6.37 -14.22
CA SER A 273 0.38 -6.05 -13.00
C SER A 273 1.88 -6.22 -13.17
N GLN A 274 2.66 -5.41 -12.46
CA GLN A 274 4.12 -5.52 -12.34
C GLN A 274 4.52 -5.36 -10.87
N VAL A 275 5.73 -5.80 -10.50
CA VAL A 275 6.22 -5.76 -9.12
C VAL A 275 7.59 -5.07 -9.05
N VAL A 276 7.73 -4.14 -8.11
CA VAL A 276 9.02 -3.66 -7.61
C VAL A 276 9.25 -4.31 -6.24
N VAL A 277 10.27 -5.15 -6.15
CA VAL A 277 10.70 -5.79 -4.90
C VAL A 277 11.78 -4.94 -4.25
N VAL A 278 11.51 -4.50 -3.03
CA VAL A 278 12.44 -3.72 -2.22
C VAL A 278 13.19 -4.67 -1.30
N ARG A 279 14.49 -4.84 -1.54
CA ARG A 279 15.32 -5.76 -0.77
C ARG A 279 15.40 -5.34 0.70
N ASP A 280 15.25 -6.33 1.57
CA ASP A 280 15.32 -6.23 3.04
C ASP A 280 14.29 -5.29 3.68
N ALA A 281 13.29 -4.85 2.92
CA ALA A 281 12.24 -3.99 3.42
C ALA A 281 11.13 -4.79 4.10
N ASP A 282 10.69 -4.32 5.25
CA ASP A 282 9.49 -4.81 5.94
C ASP A 282 8.20 -4.13 5.42
N HIS A 283 7.04 -4.46 6.01
CA HIS A 283 5.75 -3.83 5.68
C HIS A 283 5.72 -2.31 5.91
N GLY A 284 6.60 -1.79 6.77
CA GLY A 284 6.79 -0.37 7.02
C GLY A 284 7.66 0.33 5.97
N MET A 285 8.23 -0.42 5.03
CA MET A 285 9.31 0.02 4.15
C MET A 285 10.58 0.43 4.93
N ASN A 286 10.80 -0.19 6.10
CA ASN A 286 12.04 -0.02 6.84
C ASN A 286 13.08 -1.03 6.36
N ILE A 287 14.31 -0.55 6.16
CA ILE A 287 15.46 -1.37 5.73
C ILE A 287 16.57 -1.25 6.78
N LYS A 288 17.42 -2.27 6.88
CA LYS A 288 18.64 -2.23 7.70
C LYS A 288 19.88 -2.02 6.81
N PRO A 289 20.82 -1.15 7.20
CA PRO A 289 20.73 -0.16 8.27
C PRO A 289 19.72 0.94 7.95
N ALA A 290 19.12 1.55 8.98
CA ALA A 290 18.06 2.57 8.83
C ALA A 290 18.49 3.79 7.99
N SER A 291 19.79 4.07 7.89
CA SER A 291 20.35 5.12 7.03
C SER A 291 20.06 4.91 5.54
N ALA A 292 19.82 3.67 5.10
CA ALA A 292 19.50 3.34 3.70
C ALA A 292 18.02 3.60 3.35
N THR A 293 17.12 3.62 4.35
CA THR A 293 15.66 3.71 4.15
C THR A 293 15.24 4.93 3.34
N LYS A 294 15.89 6.09 3.53
CA LYS A 294 15.53 7.31 2.81
C LYS A 294 15.76 7.18 1.31
N GLU A 295 16.97 6.81 0.90
CA GLU A 295 17.34 6.75 -0.51
C GLU A 295 16.61 5.63 -1.25
N VAL A 296 16.43 4.47 -0.60
CA VAL A 296 15.64 3.38 -1.19
C VAL A 296 14.16 3.78 -1.28
N GLY A 297 13.62 4.42 -0.24
CA GLY A 297 12.26 4.96 -0.26
C GLY A 297 12.04 5.97 -1.39
N GLU A 298 12.96 6.91 -1.61
CA GLU A 298 12.89 7.82 -2.76
C GLU A 298 13.08 7.09 -4.10
N SER A 299 13.89 6.04 -4.14
CA SER A 299 14.05 5.20 -5.34
C SER A 299 12.74 4.51 -5.73
N THR A 300 11.96 4.02 -4.76
CA THR A 300 10.63 3.43 -5.06
C THR A 300 9.72 4.41 -5.79
N GLY A 301 9.69 5.67 -5.36
CA GLY A 301 8.90 6.73 -5.99
C GLY A 301 9.36 7.02 -7.42
N ARG A 302 10.68 7.05 -7.66
CA ARG A 302 11.24 7.27 -9.01
C ARG A 302 10.91 6.13 -9.96
N VAL A 303 11.10 4.88 -9.54
CA VAL A 303 10.77 3.71 -10.36
C VAL A 303 9.27 3.64 -10.67
N ALA A 304 8.42 4.02 -9.70
CA ALA A 304 6.98 4.12 -9.94
C ALA A 304 6.62 5.18 -10.99
N ALA A 305 7.35 6.31 -11.02
CA ALA A 305 7.18 7.31 -12.06
C ALA A 305 7.61 6.79 -13.45
N TRP A 306 8.74 6.08 -13.55
CA TRP A 306 9.15 5.43 -14.80
C TRP A 306 8.15 4.39 -15.28
N TRP A 307 7.53 3.64 -14.36
CA TRP A 307 6.44 2.73 -14.70
C TRP A 307 5.22 3.47 -15.27
N VAL A 308 4.85 4.64 -14.72
CA VAL A 308 3.76 5.48 -15.26
C VAL A 308 4.05 5.93 -16.69
N GLU A 309 5.31 6.17 -17.05
CA GLU A 309 5.75 6.51 -18.42
C GLU A 309 5.78 5.31 -19.37
N GLY A 310 5.73 4.09 -18.84
CA GLY A 310 5.85 2.85 -19.61
C GLY A 310 7.29 2.40 -19.83
N ASP A 311 8.23 2.96 -19.06
CA ASP A 311 9.67 2.68 -19.18
C ASP A 311 10.12 1.49 -18.34
N LEU A 312 9.33 1.06 -17.36
CA LEU A 312 9.59 -0.18 -16.63
C LEU A 312 9.22 -1.40 -17.48
N LYS A 313 10.22 -2.03 -18.11
CA LYS A 313 10.01 -3.19 -19.01
C LYS A 313 9.92 -4.53 -18.28
N ALA A 314 10.62 -4.69 -17.17
CA ALA A 314 10.64 -5.95 -16.42
C ALA A 314 9.29 -6.20 -15.72
N ASP A 315 8.83 -7.46 -15.71
CA ASP A 315 7.66 -7.86 -14.92
C ASP A 315 7.92 -7.71 -13.41
N VAL A 316 9.15 -8.01 -13.00
CA VAL A 316 9.66 -7.88 -11.64
C VAL A 316 10.97 -7.11 -11.65
N GLN A 317 11.03 -6.01 -10.90
CA GLN A 317 12.22 -5.18 -10.74
C GLN A 317 12.68 -5.21 -9.28
N TYR A 318 13.97 -5.43 -9.03
CA TYR A 318 14.53 -5.33 -7.69
C TYR A 318 15.16 -3.96 -7.46
N ILE A 319 15.01 -3.41 -6.26
CA ILE A 319 15.72 -2.23 -5.80
C ILE A 319 16.32 -2.47 -4.41
N GLY A 320 17.41 -1.77 -4.10
CA GLY A 320 18.22 -2.03 -2.91
C GLY A 320 19.38 -2.98 -3.21
N LYS A 321 20.37 -3.00 -2.32
CA LYS A 321 21.53 -3.89 -2.45
C LYS A 321 21.13 -5.29 -2.03
N GLN A 322 21.63 -6.30 -2.74
CA GLN A 322 21.61 -7.67 -2.25
C GLN A 322 22.73 -7.76 -1.21
N GLU A 323 22.43 -8.13 0.04
CA GLU A 323 23.50 -8.53 0.96
C GLU A 323 24.18 -9.77 0.36
N GLU A 324 25.51 -9.69 0.18
CA GLU A 324 26.37 -10.80 -0.27
C GLU A 324 26.49 -11.89 0.81
#